data_AF-A0A942I0Y0-F1
#
_entry.id   AF-A0A942I0Y0-F1
#
_cell.length_a   1.000
_cell.length_b   1.000
_cell.length_c   1.000
_cell.angle_alpha   90.00
_cell.angle_beta   90.00
_cell.angle_gamma   90.00
#
_symmetry.space_group_name_H-M   'P 1'
#
loop_
_entity.id
_entity.type
_entity.pdbx_description
1 polymer ?
#
loop_
_entity_poly.entity_id
_entity_poly.type
_entity_poly.pdbx_seq_one_letter_code
_entity_poly.pdbx_strand_id
1 'polypeptide(L)'
;MDQIKTVFITLLPVFLLNACSNTSFSVDDTTAATTAVTTTTTDTPIATATPTATVTPTPTPTTGTCGTSQVVPLSITSVSTLSNYAAKYLYAPTTVNLAVSLYNSGNNRYAGTVQISYYDQGVFHAGTFDAPSGTNVSIDTLQDNGTQVAAYNYWYNNGAYFTAFFQDSYGAIVLSVTGRDSNNCLNGAVYYKNFTATAAPQSPYRKCWFIRSGPYECRADNIVTKSSTDPGDGYTLLGTFSGLPLTAAFK
;
A
#
# COMPACT_ATOMS: atom_id res chain seq x y z
N MET A 1 -8.29 41.19 -43.05
CA MET A 1 -8.38 42.22 -41.99
C MET A 1 -8.31 41.47 -40.67
N ASP A 2 -7.07 41.18 -40.27
CA ASP A 2 -6.76 40.37 -39.08
C ASP A 2 -6.66 41.27 -37.84
N GLN A 3 -7.39 40.91 -36.78
CA GLN A 3 -7.35 41.56 -35.48
C GLN A 3 -6.52 40.70 -34.53
N ILE A 4 -5.27 41.10 -34.30
CA ILE A 4 -4.38 40.54 -33.30
C ILE A 4 -4.83 41.07 -31.93
N LYS A 5 -5.37 40.19 -31.07
CA LYS A 5 -5.64 40.47 -29.66
C LYS A 5 -4.36 40.27 -28.85
N THR A 6 -3.74 41.38 -28.44
CA THR A 6 -2.65 41.42 -27.46
C THR A 6 -3.23 41.19 -26.05
N VAL A 7 -2.79 40.13 -25.37
CA VAL A 7 -3.12 39.85 -23.97
C VAL A 7 -1.96 40.32 -23.09
N PHE A 8 -2.23 41.29 -22.22
CA PHE A 8 -1.30 41.74 -21.17
C PHE A 8 -1.38 40.78 -19.98
N ILE A 9 -0.26 40.14 -19.65
CA ILE A 9 -0.09 39.35 -18.42
C ILE A 9 0.75 40.17 -17.45
N THR A 10 0.12 40.62 -16.36
CA THR A 10 0.80 41.27 -15.23
C THR A 10 1.30 40.22 -14.25
N LEU A 11 2.62 40.11 -14.11
CA LEU A 11 3.29 39.34 -13.06
C LEU A 11 3.32 40.14 -11.75
N LEU A 12 2.83 39.54 -10.67
CA LEU A 12 3.03 39.97 -9.29
C LEU A 12 4.15 39.11 -8.65
N PRO A 13 5.15 39.71 -7.98
CA PRO A 13 6.11 38.96 -7.19
C PRO A 13 5.55 38.71 -5.78
N VAL A 14 5.55 37.45 -5.36
CA VAL A 14 5.34 37.08 -3.95
C VAL A 14 6.70 36.69 -3.38
N PHE A 15 7.28 37.58 -2.57
CA PHE A 15 8.36 37.28 -1.64
C PHE A 15 7.78 37.32 -0.24
N LEU A 16 7.87 36.22 0.51
CA LEU A 16 7.84 36.21 1.97
C LEU A 16 8.71 35.05 2.46
N LEU A 17 9.88 35.43 2.99
CA LEU A 17 10.82 34.59 3.72
C LEU A 17 10.22 34.24 5.07
N ASN A 18 10.21 32.95 5.43
CA ASN A 18 9.99 32.51 6.81
C ASN A 18 11.24 31.77 7.28
N ALA A 19 12.02 32.44 8.13
CA ALA A 19 13.11 31.85 8.89
C ALA A 19 12.53 31.38 10.23
N CYS A 20 12.47 30.07 10.45
CA CYS A 20 12.29 29.50 11.79
C CYS A 20 13.67 29.18 12.37
N SER A 21 14.02 29.91 13.42
CA SER A 21 15.22 29.71 14.24
C SER A 21 15.15 28.38 14.98
N ASN A 22 16.24 27.62 14.92
CA ASN A 22 16.49 26.45 15.75
C ASN A 22 16.72 26.89 17.21
N THR A 23 15.85 26.46 18.12
CA THR A 23 16.13 26.45 19.56
C THR A 23 16.60 25.05 19.94
N SER A 24 17.91 24.87 20.07
CA SER A 24 18.51 23.69 20.70
C SER A 24 18.33 23.79 22.21
N PHE A 25 17.47 22.94 22.77
CA PHE A 25 17.32 22.76 24.21
C PHE A 25 18.38 21.77 24.68
N SER A 26 19.37 22.24 25.44
CA SER A 26 20.38 21.42 26.10
C SER A 26 19.89 21.13 27.52
N VAL A 27 19.64 19.86 27.84
CA VAL A 27 19.35 19.41 29.21
C VAL A 27 20.67 19.08 29.89
N ASP A 28 21.02 19.86 30.91
CA ASP A 28 22.07 19.52 31.88
C ASP A 28 21.59 18.33 32.73
N ASP A 29 22.24 17.19 32.58
CA ASP A 29 22.02 16.02 33.42
C ASP A 29 22.98 16.07 34.61
N THR A 30 22.43 16.37 35.80
CA THR A 30 23.18 16.40 37.05
C THR A 30 23.31 14.96 37.57
N THR A 31 24.46 14.34 37.32
CA THR A 31 24.82 13.03 37.86
C THR A 31 24.93 13.06 39.37
N ALA A 32 23.95 12.46 40.07
CA ALA A 32 24.05 12.08 41.47
C ALA A 32 24.60 10.64 41.57
N ALA A 33 25.82 10.51 42.09
CA ALA A 33 26.46 9.23 42.35
C ALA A 33 25.70 8.47 43.45
N THR A 34 25.15 7.31 43.12
CA THR A 34 24.56 6.36 44.06
C THR A 34 25.46 5.14 44.16
N THR A 35 25.97 4.87 45.35
CA THR A 35 26.84 3.73 45.69
C THR A 35 26.11 2.41 45.47
N ALA A 36 26.54 1.62 44.47
CA ALA A 36 26.01 0.29 44.21
C ALA A 36 26.71 -0.77 45.08
N VAL A 37 25.94 -1.45 45.92
CA VAL A 37 26.35 -2.66 46.65
C VAL A 37 26.45 -3.81 45.65
N THR A 38 27.63 -4.42 45.55
CA THR A 38 27.88 -5.57 44.68
C THR A 38 27.46 -6.86 45.39
N THR A 39 26.29 -7.40 45.06
CA THR A 39 25.93 -8.80 45.38
C THR A 39 26.23 -9.68 44.19
N THR A 40 27.18 -10.60 44.35
CA THR A 40 27.53 -11.61 43.35
C THR A 40 26.47 -12.70 43.33
N THR A 41 25.55 -12.66 42.35
CA THR A 41 24.70 -13.80 41.99
C THR A 41 25.35 -14.58 40.87
N THR A 42 25.61 -15.86 41.10
CA THR A 42 26.10 -16.79 40.07
C THR A 42 24.93 -17.14 39.15
N ASP A 43 24.80 -16.39 38.05
CA ASP A 43 23.84 -16.70 37.00
C ASP A 43 24.31 -17.90 36.18
N THR A 44 23.50 -18.95 36.19
CA THR A 44 23.63 -20.06 35.23
C THR A 44 23.13 -19.56 33.87
N PRO A 45 23.91 -19.66 32.77
CA PRO A 45 23.45 -19.21 31.47
C PRO A 45 22.27 -20.07 31.01
N ILE A 46 21.06 -19.49 31.06
CA ILE A 46 19.89 -20.06 30.40
C ILE A 46 20.09 -19.83 28.90
N ALA A 47 20.16 -20.93 28.14
CA ALA A 47 20.24 -20.88 26.69
C ALA A 47 19.03 -20.10 26.13
N THR A 48 19.29 -18.92 25.57
CA THR A 48 18.32 -18.14 24.83
C THR A 48 17.89 -18.96 23.62
N ALA A 49 16.67 -19.51 23.66
CA ALA A 49 16.09 -20.24 22.55
C ALA A 49 16.04 -19.31 21.32
N THR A 50 16.73 -19.70 20.26
CA THR A 50 16.63 -19.04 18.95
C THR A 50 15.17 -19.14 18.51
N PRO A 51 14.49 -18.00 18.22
CA PRO A 51 13.11 -18.04 17.74
C PRO A 51 13.09 -18.80 16.42
N THR A 52 12.45 -19.98 16.44
CA THR A 52 12.17 -20.72 15.22
C THR A 52 11.14 -19.91 14.45
N ALA A 53 11.45 -19.57 13.19
CA ALA A 53 10.52 -18.87 12.33
C ALA A 53 9.20 -19.66 12.28
N THR A 54 8.13 -19.10 12.85
CA THR A 54 6.79 -19.66 12.73
C THR A 54 6.42 -19.57 11.26
N VAL A 55 6.41 -20.71 10.58
CA VAL A 55 5.85 -20.83 9.23
C VAL A 55 4.38 -20.43 9.33
N THR A 56 4.04 -19.23 8.87
CA THR A 56 2.66 -18.79 8.74
C THR A 56 1.96 -19.78 7.82
N PRO A 57 0.91 -20.49 8.28
CA PRO A 57 0.23 -21.45 7.43
C PRO A 57 -0.34 -20.70 6.23
N THR A 58 0.04 -21.13 5.03
CA THR A 58 -0.66 -20.73 3.80
C THR A 58 -2.12 -21.18 3.96
N PRO A 59 -3.11 -20.27 3.91
CA PRO A 59 -4.50 -20.65 4.10
C PRO A 59 -4.91 -21.64 3.01
N THR A 60 -5.34 -22.83 3.43
CA THR A 60 -5.98 -23.81 2.55
C THR A 60 -7.27 -23.20 2.03
N PRO A 61 -7.48 -23.10 0.71
CA PRO A 61 -8.71 -22.52 0.16
C PRO A 61 -9.90 -23.42 0.56
N THR A 62 -10.75 -22.92 1.44
CA THR A 62 -12.07 -23.51 1.69
C THR A 62 -12.88 -23.36 0.41
N THR A 63 -13.37 -24.46 -0.15
CA THR A 63 -14.28 -24.47 -1.30
C THR A 63 -15.61 -23.82 -0.90
N GLY A 64 -15.69 -22.50 -1.02
CA GLY A 64 -16.90 -21.72 -0.85
C GLY A 64 -17.58 -21.45 -2.19
N THR A 65 -18.91 -21.32 -2.17
CA THR A 65 -19.66 -20.79 -3.32
C THR A 65 -19.18 -19.35 -3.59
N CYS A 66 -18.82 -19.04 -4.84
CA CYS A 66 -18.55 -17.67 -5.27
C CYS A 66 -19.70 -16.76 -4.84
N GLY A 67 -19.37 -15.56 -4.36
CA GLY A 67 -20.35 -14.49 -4.31
C GLY A 67 -20.87 -14.13 -5.71
N THR A 68 -21.81 -13.20 -5.80
CA THR A 68 -22.14 -12.51 -7.07
C THR A 68 -21.64 -11.07 -7.07
N SER A 69 -21.13 -10.62 -5.93
CA SER A 69 -20.68 -9.26 -5.70
C SER A 69 -19.19 -9.11 -5.93
N GLN A 70 -18.78 -7.91 -6.34
CA GLN A 70 -17.38 -7.48 -6.38
C GLN A 70 -16.80 -7.21 -4.97
N VAL A 71 -17.57 -7.50 -3.92
CA VAL A 71 -17.24 -7.26 -2.50
C VAL A 71 -17.16 -8.60 -1.77
N VAL A 72 -16.08 -8.81 -1.03
CA VAL A 72 -15.85 -9.98 -0.18
C VAL A 72 -15.34 -9.58 1.20
N PRO A 73 -15.56 -10.39 2.24
CA PRO A 73 -14.91 -10.19 3.52
C PRO A 73 -13.38 -10.24 3.40
N LEU A 74 -12.70 -9.37 4.15
CA LEU A 74 -11.25 -9.36 4.30
C LEU A 74 -10.90 -9.81 5.72
N SER A 75 -10.28 -10.98 5.84
CA SER A 75 -9.76 -11.48 7.10
C SER A 75 -8.47 -10.75 7.46
N ILE A 76 -8.60 -9.70 8.26
CA ILE A 76 -7.46 -8.88 8.70
C ILE A 76 -6.48 -9.69 9.56
N THR A 77 -5.19 -9.42 9.41
CA THR A 77 -4.13 -10.05 10.21
C THR A 77 -4.28 -9.75 11.69
N SER A 78 -4.54 -8.49 12.03
CA SER A 78 -4.83 -8.04 13.40
C SER A 78 -5.48 -6.66 13.39
N VAL A 79 -6.14 -6.29 14.51
CA VAL A 79 -6.64 -4.92 14.71
C VAL A 79 -5.50 -3.91 14.66
N SER A 80 -4.35 -4.22 15.25
CA SER A 80 -3.16 -3.35 15.21
C SER A 80 -2.68 -3.09 13.78
N THR A 81 -2.66 -4.12 12.93
CA THR A 81 -2.32 -3.98 11.51
C THR A 81 -3.30 -3.06 10.79
N LEU A 82 -4.61 -3.24 11.03
CA LEU A 82 -5.62 -2.37 10.42
C LEU A 82 -5.54 -0.92 10.96
N SER A 83 -5.21 -0.74 12.23
CA SER A 83 -4.95 0.59 12.82
C SER A 83 -3.75 1.28 12.18
N ASN A 84 -2.66 0.54 11.96
CA ASN A 84 -1.47 1.06 11.29
C ASN A 84 -1.81 1.45 9.84
N TYR A 85 -2.51 0.60 9.10
CA TYR A 85 -3.05 0.92 7.77
C TYR A 85 -3.88 2.21 7.79
N ALA A 86 -4.81 2.33 8.73
CA ALA A 86 -5.70 3.49 8.83
C ALA A 86 -5.01 4.75 9.39
N ALA A 87 -3.74 4.67 9.78
CA ALA A 87 -2.99 5.70 10.49
C ALA A 87 -3.73 6.26 11.73
N LYS A 88 -4.55 5.42 12.38
CA LYS A 88 -5.32 5.76 13.57
C LYS A 88 -5.59 4.53 14.42
N TYR A 89 -5.70 4.71 15.73
CA TYR A 89 -6.14 3.63 16.62
C TYR A 89 -7.59 3.24 16.32
N LEU A 90 -7.84 1.95 16.17
CA LEU A 90 -9.17 1.36 15.99
C LEU A 90 -9.52 0.56 17.23
N TYR A 91 -10.75 0.64 17.70
CA TYR A 91 -11.15 0.01 18.97
C TYR A 91 -11.61 -1.42 18.75
N ALA A 92 -12.50 -1.64 17.78
CA ALA A 92 -13.04 -2.95 17.47
C ALA A 92 -13.64 -2.93 16.06
N PRO A 93 -12.79 -2.90 15.02
CA PRO A 93 -13.28 -2.83 13.65
C PRO A 93 -14.05 -4.12 13.30
N THR A 94 -15.21 -3.97 12.68
CA THR A 94 -16.06 -5.08 12.23
C THR A 94 -16.38 -4.95 10.75
N THR A 95 -16.81 -6.07 10.14
CA THR A 95 -17.29 -6.11 8.75
C THR A 95 -16.25 -5.52 7.78
N VAL A 96 -14.99 -5.94 7.95
CA VAL A 96 -13.92 -5.50 7.05
C VAL A 96 -14.12 -6.16 5.70
N ASN A 97 -14.30 -5.36 4.66
CA ASN A 97 -14.59 -5.82 3.31
C ASN A 97 -13.57 -5.28 2.31
N LEU A 98 -13.32 -6.09 1.29
CA LEU A 98 -12.55 -5.75 0.11
C LEU A 98 -13.51 -5.70 -1.08
N ALA A 99 -13.53 -4.57 -1.80
CA ALA A 99 -14.21 -4.44 -3.07
C ALA A 99 -13.18 -4.26 -4.21
N VAL A 100 -13.31 -5.00 -5.29
CA VAL A 100 -12.37 -4.97 -6.43
C VAL A 100 -13.13 -4.74 -7.72
N SER A 101 -12.81 -3.68 -8.46
CA SER A 101 -13.41 -3.38 -9.76
C SER A 101 -12.33 -3.01 -10.76
N LEU A 102 -11.91 -3.99 -11.55
CA LEU A 102 -10.85 -3.87 -12.54
C LEU A 102 -11.41 -4.02 -13.95
N TYR A 103 -10.78 -3.36 -14.91
CA TYR A 103 -11.08 -3.48 -16.32
C TYR A 103 -9.80 -3.60 -17.16
N ASN A 104 -9.86 -4.35 -18.26
CA ASN A 104 -8.74 -4.43 -19.19
C ASN A 104 -8.52 -3.08 -19.87
N SER A 105 -7.37 -2.47 -19.60
CA SER A 105 -6.95 -1.17 -20.14
C SER A 105 -6.08 -1.30 -21.40
N GLY A 106 -5.95 -2.50 -21.96
CA GLY A 106 -5.13 -2.85 -23.11
C GLY A 106 -3.92 -3.71 -22.73
N ASN A 107 -3.40 -4.49 -23.68
CA ASN A 107 -2.22 -5.36 -23.50
C ASN A 107 -2.30 -6.30 -22.28
N ASN A 108 -3.50 -6.76 -21.94
CA ASN A 108 -3.77 -7.57 -20.75
C ASN A 108 -3.30 -6.91 -19.44
N ARG A 109 -3.41 -5.57 -19.38
CA ARG A 109 -3.12 -4.76 -18.19
C ARG A 109 -4.41 -4.24 -17.59
N TYR A 110 -4.55 -4.35 -16.28
CA TYR A 110 -5.79 -4.06 -15.58
C TYR A 110 -5.69 -2.76 -14.79
N ALA A 111 -6.54 -1.81 -15.16
CA ALA A 111 -6.77 -0.58 -14.43
C ALA A 111 -8.05 -0.72 -13.59
N GLY A 112 -8.28 0.19 -12.65
CA GLY A 112 -9.50 0.21 -11.86
C GLY A 112 -9.27 0.65 -10.43
N THR A 113 -10.13 0.16 -9.55
CA THR A 113 -10.13 0.53 -8.14
C THR A 113 -10.22 -0.68 -7.23
N VAL A 114 -9.64 -0.52 -6.05
CA VAL A 114 -9.80 -1.41 -4.92
C VAL A 114 -10.23 -0.57 -3.73
N GLN A 115 -11.29 -0.99 -3.04
CA GLN A 115 -11.78 -0.31 -1.85
C GLN A 115 -11.70 -1.24 -0.64
N ILE A 116 -11.26 -0.71 0.48
CA ILE A 116 -11.26 -1.39 1.78
C ILE A 116 -12.18 -0.62 2.69
N SER A 117 -13.19 -1.29 3.23
CA SER A 117 -14.17 -0.68 4.12
C SER A 117 -14.34 -1.48 5.41
N TYR A 118 -14.75 -0.80 6.47
CA TYR A 118 -14.99 -1.39 7.80
C TYR A 118 -15.87 -0.47 8.64
N TYR A 119 -16.46 -1.00 9.71
CA TYR A 119 -17.10 -0.22 10.76
C TYR A 119 -16.20 -0.16 11.98
N ASP A 120 -15.96 1.02 12.55
CA ASP A 120 -15.34 1.17 13.88
C ASP A 120 -16.27 1.97 14.77
N GLN A 121 -16.64 1.42 15.93
CA GLN A 121 -17.60 2.02 16.86
C GLN A 121 -18.93 2.44 16.21
N GLY A 122 -19.40 1.65 15.25
CA GLY A 122 -20.63 1.91 14.48
C GLY A 122 -20.49 2.94 13.36
N VAL A 123 -19.32 3.55 13.17
CA VAL A 123 -19.04 4.49 12.07
C VAL A 123 -18.44 3.75 10.89
N PHE A 124 -19.01 3.96 9.71
CA PHE A 124 -18.49 3.41 8.46
C PHE A 124 -17.25 4.18 7.98
N HIS A 125 -16.22 3.43 7.59
CA HIS A 125 -15.01 3.93 6.99
C HIS A 125 -14.73 3.20 5.68
N ALA A 126 -14.24 3.92 4.68
CA ALA A 126 -13.79 3.35 3.41
C ALA A 126 -12.60 4.14 2.84
N GLY A 127 -11.60 3.42 2.35
CA GLY A 127 -10.50 3.96 1.55
C GLY A 127 -10.54 3.36 0.16
N THR A 128 -10.39 4.19 -0.88
CA THR A 128 -10.38 3.76 -2.28
C THR A 128 -9.01 4.02 -2.88
N PHE A 129 -8.40 2.97 -3.42
CA PHE A 129 -7.12 3.01 -4.11
C PHE A 129 -7.35 2.89 -5.62
N ASP A 130 -6.62 3.69 -6.40
CA ASP A 130 -6.73 3.73 -7.85
C ASP A 130 -5.44 3.27 -8.55
N ALA A 131 -5.66 2.59 -9.67
CA ALA A 131 -4.67 2.38 -10.72
C ALA A 131 -5.34 2.80 -12.03
N PRO A 132 -5.14 4.05 -12.49
CA PRO A 132 -5.87 4.56 -13.63
C PRO A 132 -5.36 3.90 -14.92
N SER A 133 -6.16 4.03 -15.98
CA SER A 133 -5.70 3.73 -17.33
C SER A 133 -4.79 4.85 -17.85
N GLY A 134 -4.34 4.71 -19.10
CA GLY A 134 -3.44 5.67 -19.73
C GLY A 134 -1.97 5.34 -19.51
N THR A 135 -1.12 6.31 -19.84
CA THR A 135 0.33 6.16 -19.87
C THR A 135 1.02 7.24 -19.05
N ASN A 136 2.17 6.87 -18.53
CA ASN A 136 3.13 7.77 -17.92
C ASN A 136 3.51 8.88 -18.90
N VAL A 137 3.33 10.13 -18.50
CA VAL A 137 3.75 11.29 -19.31
C VAL A 137 5.24 11.24 -19.61
N SER A 138 5.64 11.69 -20.79
CA SER A 138 7.05 11.75 -21.16
C SER A 138 7.69 12.99 -20.55
N ILE A 139 8.63 12.78 -19.62
CA ILE A 139 9.40 13.85 -18.99
C ILE A 139 10.88 13.51 -19.18
N ASP A 140 11.65 14.49 -19.62
CA ASP A 140 13.09 14.34 -19.82
C ASP A 140 13.74 13.82 -18.53
N THR A 141 14.71 12.91 -18.67
CA THR A 141 15.43 12.22 -17.57
C THR A 141 14.64 11.22 -16.74
N LEU A 142 13.30 11.17 -16.84
CA LEU A 142 12.52 10.15 -16.13
C LEU A 142 12.45 8.85 -16.91
N GLN A 143 12.49 7.74 -16.16
CA GLN A 143 12.29 6.40 -16.70
C GLN A 143 10.78 6.15 -16.94
N ASP A 144 10.48 5.06 -17.65
CA ASP A 144 9.11 4.56 -17.87
C ASP A 144 8.19 5.55 -18.61
N ASN A 145 8.77 6.44 -19.43
CA ASN A 145 8.03 7.34 -20.32
C ASN A 145 7.18 6.53 -21.31
N GLY A 146 5.91 6.92 -21.48
CA GLY A 146 4.95 6.22 -22.35
C GLY A 146 4.51 4.84 -21.85
N THR A 147 5.03 4.38 -20.70
CA THR A 147 4.63 3.10 -20.11
C THR A 147 3.23 3.21 -19.55
N GLN A 148 2.40 2.19 -19.78
CA GLN A 148 1.04 2.15 -19.24
C GLN A 148 1.06 2.26 -17.71
N VAL A 149 0.16 3.05 -17.13
CA VAL A 149 0.13 3.22 -15.66
C VAL A 149 -0.13 1.87 -14.96
N ALA A 150 -1.00 1.05 -15.55
CA ALA A 150 -1.28 -0.33 -15.15
C ALA A 150 -0.27 -1.37 -15.67
N ALA A 151 0.93 -0.99 -16.13
CA ALA A 151 1.89 -1.91 -16.75
C ALA A 151 2.27 -3.12 -15.89
N TYR A 152 2.16 -3.00 -14.57
CA TYR A 152 2.46 -4.07 -13.62
C TYR A 152 1.22 -4.79 -13.10
N ASN A 153 0.02 -4.46 -13.57
CA ASN A 153 -1.24 -5.04 -13.09
C ASN A 153 -1.70 -6.11 -14.09
N TYR A 154 -1.18 -7.33 -13.99
CA TYR A 154 -1.49 -8.39 -14.97
C TYR A 154 -1.39 -9.79 -14.40
N TRP A 155 -2.10 -10.70 -15.07
CA TRP A 155 -2.05 -12.13 -14.82
C TRP A 155 -0.75 -12.71 -15.38
N TYR A 156 -0.03 -13.49 -14.58
CA TYR A 156 1.23 -14.14 -14.95
C TYR A 156 1.22 -15.62 -14.55
N ASN A 157 2.29 -16.34 -14.89
CA ASN A 157 2.39 -17.79 -14.70
C ASN A 157 1.18 -18.53 -15.33
N ASN A 158 0.98 -18.33 -16.64
CA ASN A 158 -0.16 -18.87 -17.40
C ASN A 158 -1.55 -18.52 -16.83
N GLY A 159 -1.66 -17.37 -16.16
CA GLY A 159 -2.92 -16.92 -15.58
C GLY A 159 -3.22 -17.47 -14.18
N ALA A 160 -2.27 -18.17 -13.56
CA ALA A 160 -2.42 -18.69 -12.20
C ALA A 160 -2.41 -17.57 -11.15
N TYR A 161 -1.61 -16.52 -11.37
CA TYR A 161 -1.40 -15.46 -10.40
C TYR A 161 -1.71 -14.09 -10.99
N PHE A 162 -2.21 -13.19 -10.16
CA PHE A 162 -2.38 -11.78 -10.49
C PHE A 162 -1.81 -10.93 -9.37
N THR A 163 -0.99 -9.95 -9.71
CA THR A 163 -0.57 -8.92 -8.77
C THR A 163 -0.74 -7.56 -9.38
N ALA A 164 -1.19 -6.60 -8.58
CA ALA A 164 -1.45 -5.24 -9.04
C ALA A 164 -1.20 -4.21 -7.94
N PHE A 165 -0.65 -3.07 -8.34
CA PHE A 165 -0.48 -1.90 -7.49
C PHE A 165 -1.69 -0.98 -7.61
N PHE A 166 -2.05 -0.35 -6.48
CA PHE A 166 -3.01 0.74 -6.40
C PHE A 166 -2.53 1.74 -5.36
N GLN A 167 -2.90 3.01 -5.47
CA GLN A 167 -2.53 4.04 -4.50
C GLN A 167 -3.69 4.97 -4.18
N ASP A 168 -3.59 5.67 -3.06
CA ASP A 168 -4.40 6.83 -2.74
C ASP A 168 -3.47 7.99 -2.29
N SER A 169 -3.99 8.98 -1.58
CA SER A 169 -3.19 10.08 -1.04
C SER A 169 -2.34 9.72 0.18
N TYR A 170 -2.59 8.58 0.82
CA TYR A 170 -2.01 8.19 2.11
C TYR A 170 -1.04 7.00 1.99
N GLY A 171 -1.16 6.20 0.94
CA GLY A 171 -0.32 5.05 0.73
C GLY A 171 -0.61 4.30 -0.55
N ALA A 172 -0.14 3.05 -0.56
CA ALA A 172 -0.29 2.12 -1.65
C ALA A 172 -0.70 0.75 -1.12
N ILE A 173 -1.39 0.00 -1.96
CA ILE A 173 -1.66 -1.41 -1.73
C ILE A 173 -1.18 -2.26 -2.90
N VAL A 174 -0.91 -3.53 -2.61
CA VAL A 174 -0.74 -4.58 -3.60
C VAL A 174 -1.86 -5.58 -3.39
N LEU A 175 -2.69 -5.75 -4.43
CA LEU A 175 -3.63 -6.87 -4.52
C LEU A 175 -2.88 -8.06 -5.08
N SER A 176 -2.89 -9.17 -4.35
CA SER A 176 -2.23 -10.42 -4.73
C SER A 176 -3.26 -11.55 -4.79
N VAL A 177 -3.46 -12.12 -5.97
CA VAL A 177 -4.31 -13.29 -6.20
C VAL A 177 -3.41 -14.49 -6.40
N THR A 178 -3.52 -15.47 -5.50
CA THR A 178 -2.67 -16.66 -5.42
C THR A 178 -3.43 -17.94 -5.75
N GLY A 179 -4.76 -17.88 -5.83
CA GLY A 179 -5.59 -19.04 -6.11
C GLY A 179 -6.85 -18.70 -6.89
N ARG A 180 -7.25 -19.65 -7.74
CA ARG A 180 -8.53 -19.67 -8.44
C ARG A 180 -9.13 -21.06 -8.29
N ASP A 181 -10.35 -21.16 -7.79
CA ASP A 181 -11.05 -22.44 -7.69
C ASP A 181 -11.76 -22.83 -9.00
N SER A 182 -12.43 -24.00 -9.00
CA SER A 182 -13.17 -24.51 -10.16
C SER A 182 -14.35 -23.63 -10.59
N ASN A 183 -14.83 -22.75 -9.72
CA ASN A 183 -15.94 -21.82 -9.98
C ASN A 183 -15.44 -20.44 -10.42
N ASN A 184 -14.13 -20.28 -10.67
CA ASN A 184 -13.47 -19.00 -10.91
C ASN A 184 -13.58 -18.00 -9.75
N CYS A 185 -13.67 -18.49 -8.51
CA CYS A 185 -13.53 -17.66 -7.32
C CYS A 185 -12.06 -17.44 -7.02
N LEU A 186 -11.70 -16.18 -6.80
CA LEU A 186 -10.35 -15.74 -6.53
C LEU A 186 -10.10 -15.71 -5.03
N ASN A 187 -8.91 -16.14 -4.66
CA ASN A 187 -8.38 -16.13 -3.31
C ASN A 187 -7.03 -15.43 -3.31
N GLY A 188 -6.73 -14.71 -2.23
CA GLY A 188 -5.54 -13.90 -2.20
C GLY A 188 -5.33 -13.09 -0.93
N ALA A 189 -4.46 -12.11 -1.05
CA ALA A 189 -4.04 -11.23 0.02
C ALA A 189 -4.00 -9.77 -0.44
N VAL A 190 -4.14 -8.87 0.52
CA VAL A 190 -3.92 -7.44 0.34
C VAL A 190 -2.77 -7.02 1.24
N TYR A 191 -1.78 -6.38 0.64
CA TYR A 191 -0.66 -5.78 1.35
C TYR A 191 -0.76 -4.26 1.26
N TYR A 192 -0.31 -3.55 2.28
CA TYR A 192 -0.31 -2.09 2.29
C TYR A 192 1.08 -1.53 2.63
N LYS A 193 1.31 -0.29 2.20
CA LYS A 193 2.45 0.54 2.58
C LYS A 193 1.97 1.98 2.67
N ASN A 194 2.07 2.58 3.85
CA ASN A 194 1.73 4.00 4.03
C ASN A 194 2.88 4.88 3.55
N PHE A 195 2.55 6.04 2.98
CA PHE A 195 3.55 7.06 2.67
C PHE A 195 3.99 7.75 3.95
N THR A 196 5.26 8.15 3.97
CA THR A 196 5.78 8.97 5.07
C THR A 196 5.08 10.32 5.05
N ALA A 197 4.59 10.78 6.20
CA ALA A 197 4.01 12.11 6.33
C ALA A 197 5.06 13.16 5.92
N THR A 198 4.77 13.90 4.85
CA THR A 198 5.66 14.91 4.29
C THR A 198 4.85 16.08 3.71
N ALA A 199 5.45 17.27 3.71
CA ALA A 199 4.88 18.45 3.06
C ALA A 199 5.14 18.47 1.55
N ALA A 200 6.09 17.66 1.06
CA ALA A 200 6.37 17.57 -0.37
C ALA A 200 5.16 16.99 -1.10
N PRO A 201 4.64 17.58 -2.19
CA PRO A 201 3.50 17.00 -2.90
C PRO A 201 3.89 15.71 -3.62
N GLN A 202 2.96 14.76 -3.73
CA GLN A 202 3.12 13.62 -4.62
C GLN A 202 3.20 14.10 -6.08
N SER A 203 4.06 13.46 -6.88
CA SER A 203 4.16 13.77 -8.30
C SER A 203 2.80 13.55 -8.99
N PRO A 204 2.25 14.56 -9.68
CA PRO A 204 1.01 14.37 -10.45
C PRO A 204 1.23 13.53 -11.72
N TYR A 205 2.49 13.24 -12.06
CA TYR A 205 2.90 12.64 -13.32
C TYR A 205 3.28 11.16 -13.21
N ARG A 206 3.49 10.66 -12.00
CA ARG A 206 3.99 9.31 -11.73
C ARG A 206 3.29 8.73 -10.52
N LYS A 207 2.74 7.54 -10.70
CA LYS A 207 2.26 6.72 -9.61
C LYS A 207 3.45 6.14 -8.83
N CYS A 208 3.22 5.81 -7.56
CA CYS A 208 4.24 5.47 -6.58
C CYS A 208 5.09 4.26 -6.97
N TRP A 209 4.58 3.35 -7.80
CA TRP A 209 5.29 2.16 -8.27
C TRP A 209 6.24 2.44 -9.44
N PHE A 210 6.26 3.66 -9.96
CA PHE A 210 7.28 4.16 -10.90
C PHE A 210 8.30 5.09 -10.21
N ILE A 211 8.07 5.44 -8.94
CA ILE A 211 9.00 6.22 -8.14
C ILE A 211 10.01 5.25 -7.52
N ARG A 212 11.31 5.57 -7.65
CA ARG A 212 12.44 4.70 -7.22
C ARG A 212 13.19 5.23 -6.00
N SER A 213 12.73 6.34 -5.45
CA SER A 213 13.31 6.97 -4.27
C SER A 213 12.36 8.03 -3.70
N GLY A 214 12.33 8.16 -2.38
CA GLY A 214 11.63 9.23 -1.67
C GLY A 214 10.38 8.77 -0.93
N PRO A 215 9.64 9.70 -0.30
CA PRO A 215 8.57 9.37 0.65
C PRO A 215 7.34 8.71 0.00
N TYR A 216 7.23 8.80 -1.33
CA TYR A 216 6.15 8.24 -2.13
C TYR A 216 6.56 6.99 -2.92
N GLU A 217 7.72 6.39 -2.62
CA GLU A 217 8.13 5.15 -3.26
C GLU A 217 7.33 3.96 -2.71
N CYS A 218 6.54 3.35 -3.59
CA CYS A 218 5.82 2.11 -3.30
C CYS A 218 6.22 0.97 -4.25
N ARG A 219 7.29 1.15 -5.03
CA ARG A 219 7.76 0.09 -5.92
C ARG A 219 8.16 -1.13 -5.09
N ALA A 220 7.69 -2.31 -5.52
CA ALA A 220 8.12 -3.59 -4.99
C ALA A 220 8.69 -4.45 -6.14
N ASP A 221 9.97 -4.77 -6.07
CA ASP A 221 10.73 -5.29 -7.21
C ASP A 221 10.26 -6.68 -7.65
N ASN A 222 9.90 -7.49 -6.66
CA ASN A 222 9.36 -8.82 -6.89
C ASN A 222 7.95 -8.82 -7.49
N ILE A 223 7.16 -7.77 -7.28
CA ILE A 223 5.86 -7.56 -7.94
C ILE A 223 6.04 -7.03 -9.36
N VAL A 224 7.02 -6.16 -9.59
CA VAL A 224 7.34 -5.63 -10.93
C VAL A 224 7.87 -6.74 -11.83
N THR A 225 8.81 -7.55 -11.32
CA THR A 225 9.45 -8.65 -12.06
C THR A 225 8.62 -9.93 -12.09
N LYS A 226 7.52 -9.99 -11.34
CA LYS A 226 6.67 -11.18 -11.18
C LYS A 226 7.40 -12.40 -10.62
N SER A 227 8.42 -12.17 -9.80
CA SER A 227 9.16 -13.23 -9.11
C SER A 227 8.49 -13.73 -7.83
N SER A 228 7.52 -12.96 -7.28
CA SER A 228 6.74 -13.32 -6.09
C SER A 228 5.32 -12.76 -6.16
N THR A 229 4.39 -13.40 -5.46
CA THR A 229 3.04 -12.88 -5.16
C THR A 229 3.03 -11.93 -3.96
N ASP A 230 4.07 -11.98 -3.14
CA ASP A 230 4.13 -11.31 -1.85
C ASP A 230 5.10 -10.13 -1.98
N PRO A 231 4.66 -8.87 -1.87
CA PRO A 231 5.54 -7.72 -2.06
C PRO A 231 6.61 -7.63 -0.97
N GLY A 232 7.84 -7.31 -1.39
CA GLY A 232 8.91 -6.90 -0.50
C GLY A 232 8.82 -5.41 -0.12
N ASP A 233 9.97 -4.77 0.09
CA ASP A 233 10.11 -3.31 0.02
C ASP A 233 9.20 -2.49 0.98
N GLY A 234 8.96 -3.04 2.17
CA GLY A 234 8.25 -2.38 3.26
C GLY A 234 6.73 -2.55 3.24
N TYR A 235 6.20 -3.41 2.36
CA TYR A 235 4.79 -3.79 2.40
C TYR A 235 4.49 -4.70 3.60
N THR A 236 3.32 -4.50 4.21
CA THR A 236 2.81 -5.31 5.32
C THR A 236 1.51 -5.99 4.90
N LEU A 237 1.35 -7.28 5.24
CA LEU A 237 0.11 -8.02 4.98
C LEU A 237 -1.04 -7.45 5.81
N LEU A 238 -2.03 -6.86 5.15
CA LEU A 238 -3.23 -6.34 5.80
C LEU A 238 -4.20 -7.47 6.16
N GLY A 239 -4.42 -8.40 5.23
CA GLY A 239 -5.35 -9.51 5.40
C GLY A 239 -5.49 -10.35 4.14
N THR A 240 -6.28 -11.41 4.26
CA THR A 240 -6.57 -12.36 3.17
C THR A 240 -8.05 -12.34 2.80
N PHE A 241 -8.35 -12.70 1.56
CA PHE A 241 -9.72 -12.78 1.06
C PHE A 241 -9.92 -14.09 0.27
N SER A 242 -11.18 -14.52 0.20
CA SER A 242 -11.59 -15.69 -0.57
C SER A 242 -12.96 -15.48 -1.17
N GLY A 243 -13.26 -16.19 -2.26
CA GLY A 243 -14.60 -16.20 -2.85
C GLY A 243 -14.92 -15.00 -3.75
N LEU A 244 -13.91 -14.22 -4.18
CA LEU A 244 -14.12 -13.06 -5.04
C LEU A 244 -14.39 -13.52 -6.49
N PRO A 245 -15.57 -13.28 -7.07
CA PRO A 245 -15.88 -13.81 -8.41
C PRO A 245 -15.05 -13.10 -9.47
N LEU A 246 -14.31 -13.87 -10.29
CA LEU A 246 -13.46 -13.32 -11.35
C LEU A 246 -14.25 -12.37 -12.27
N THR A 247 -15.45 -12.76 -12.70
CA THR A 247 -16.29 -11.97 -13.62
C THR A 247 -16.89 -10.71 -13.00
N ALA A 248 -17.02 -10.66 -11.67
CA ALA A 248 -17.48 -9.46 -10.97
C ALA A 248 -16.32 -8.47 -10.78
N ALA A 249 -15.13 -8.99 -10.46
CA ALA A 249 -13.95 -8.20 -10.16
C ALA A 249 -13.14 -7.76 -11.39
N PHE A 250 -13.18 -8.51 -12.49
CA PHE A 250 -12.43 -8.27 -13.72
C PHE A 250 -13.37 -8.17 -14.92
N LYS A 251 -13.51 -6.97 -15.49
CA LYS A 251 -14.37 -6.63 -16.62
C LYS A 251 -13.60 -6.39 -17.92
#